data_AF-A0A942D1U4-F1
#
_entry.id   AF-A0A942D1U4-F1
#
_cell.length_a   1.000
_cell.length_b   1.000
_cell.length_c   1.000
_cell.angle_alpha   90.00
_cell.angle_beta   90.00
_cell.angle_gamma   90.00
#
_symmetry.space_group_name_H-M   'P 1'
#
loop_
_entity.id
_entity.type
_entity.pdbx_description
1 polymer ?
#
loop_
_entity_poly.entity_id
_entity_poly.type
_entity_poly.pdbx_seq_one_letter_code
_entity_poly.pdbx_strand_id
1 'polypeptide(L)'
;MKPAASEPKPEQSAELIAQRDRLLEKFTVMQADLGGAFYEMAIRDYLRIDVLTRRAAELQRVDAELLAVERLLELEREDAAGLCPSCGAPFAAGVRFCAQCGNPLVPVEVPGAQPGVAP
;
A
#
# COMPACT_ATOMS: atom_id res chain seq x y z
N MET A 1 26.59 17.10 2.60
CA MET A 1 25.19 17.49 2.29
C MET A 1 24.30 16.30 2.59
N LYS A 2 23.42 16.40 3.59
CA LYS A 2 22.40 15.38 3.90
C LYS A 2 21.12 15.85 3.19
N PRO A 3 20.43 15.04 2.36
CA PRO A 3 19.20 15.51 1.74
C PRO A 3 18.15 15.68 2.84
N ALA A 4 17.46 16.81 2.84
CA ALA A 4 16.31 17.03 3.69
C ALA A 4 15.21 16.07 3.23
N ALA A 5 14.81 15.16 4.12
CA ALA A 5 13.55 14.44 3.96
C ALA A 5 12.45 15.50 4.05
N SER A 6 11.91 15.89 2.90
CA SER A 6 10.71 16.70 2.83
C SER A 6 9.55 15.84 3.31
N GLU A 7 8.89 16.25 4.39
CA GLU A 7 7.60 15.68 4.81
C GLU A 7 6.67 15.59 3.59
N PRO A 8 6.06 14.43 3.31
CA PRO A 8 5.12 14.31 2.20
C PRO A 8 3.95 15.26 2.47
N LYS A 9 3.66 16.14 1.50
CA LYS A 9 2.53 17.07 1.63
C LYS A 9 1.23 16.28 1.48
N PRO A 10 0.19 16.56 2.28
CA PRO A 10 -1.09 15.84 2.22
C PRO A 10 -1.75 15.85 0.83
N GLU A 11 -1.45 16.87 0.00
CA GLU A 11 -1.90 16.96 -1.40
C GLU A 11 -1.23 15.91 -2.30
N GLN A 12 0.03 15.55 -2.07
CA GLN A 12 0.78 14.56 -2.84
C GLN A 12 0.28 13.14 -2.57
N SER A 13 0.02 12.82 -1.30
CA SER A 13 -0.58 11.54 -0.91
C SER A 13 -1.98 11.36 -1.49
N ALA A 14 -2.80 12.43 -1.51
CA ALA A 14 -4.14 12.38 -2.12
C ALA A 14 -4.07 12.15 -3.64
N GLU A 15 -3.09 12.76 -4.31
CA GLU A 15 -2.87 12.56 -5.74
C GLU A 15 -2.43 11.14 -6.09
N LEU A 16 -1.50 10.56 -5.31
CA LEU A 16 -1.06 9.16 -5.45
C LEU A 16 -2.21 8.17 -5.21
N ILE A 17 -3.06 8.43 -4.21
CA ILE A 17 -4.27 7.65 -3.95
C ILE A 17 -5.20 7.66 -5.16
N ALA A 18 -5.48 8.85 -5.71
CA ALA A 18 -6.34 8.97 -6.88
C ALA A 18 -5.70 8.32 -8.13
N GLN A 19 -4.38 8.37 -8.26
CA GLN A 19 -3.65 7.71 -9.35
C GLN A 19 -3.75 6.18 -9.23
N ARG A 20 -3.53 5.62 -8.04
CA ARG A 20 -3.71 4.19 -7.77
C ARG A 20 -5.12 3.75 -8.15
N ASP A 21 -6.15 4.47 -7.71
CA ASP A 21 -7.54 4.09 -7.97
C ASP A 21 -7.86 4.07 -9.47
N ARG A 22 -7.36 5.07 -10.22
CA ARG A 22 -7.46 5.09 -11.70
C ARG A 22 -6.74 3.91 -12.36
N LEU A 23 -5.56 3.56 -11.88
CA LEU A 23 -4.78 2.44 -12.42
C LEU A 23 -5.43 1.09 -12.10
N LEU A 24 -5.98 0.94 -10.90
CA LEU A 24 -6.71 -0.27 -10.48
C LEU A 24 -7.97 -0.49 -11.32
N GLU A 25 -8.74 0.57 -11.57
CA GLU A 25 -9.90 0.50 -12.46
C GLU A 25 -9.48 0.08 -13.87
N LYS A 26 -8.46 0.74 -14.43
CA LYS A 26 -7.92 0.41 -15.75
C LYS A 26 -7.42 -1.03 -15.84
N PHE A 27 -6.66 -1.49 -14.84
CA PHE A 27 -6.16 -2.85 -14.75
C PHE A 27 -7.31 -3.86 -14.76
N THR A 28 -8.33 -3.63 -13.94
CA THR A 28 -9.51 -4.50 -13.82
C THR A 28 -10.24 -4.65 -15.15
N VAL A 29 -10.48 -3.53 -15.85
CA VAL A 29 -11.12 -3.53 -17.18
C VAL A 29 -10.27 -4.28 -18.19
N MET A 30 -8.97 -3.96 -18.27
CA MET A 30 -8.07 -4.60 -19.23
C MET A 30 -7.89 -6.10 -18.97
N GLN A 31 -7.88 -6.53 -17.71
CA GLN A 31 -7.83 -7.94 -17.34
C GLN A 31 -9.11 -8.68 -17.78
N ALA A 32 -10.28 -8.07 -17.56
CA ALA A 32 -11.56 -8.63 -18.03
C ALA A 32 -11.60 -8.72 -19.57
N ASP A 33 -11.14 -7.69 -20.28
CA ASP A 33 -11.08 -7.66 -21.75
C ASP A 33 -10.12 -8.71 -22.32
N LEU A 34 -8.96 -8.92 -21.68
CA LEU A 34 -8.00 -9.95 -22.08
C LEU A 34 -8.61 -11.35 -21.89
N GLY A 35 -9.23 -11.60 -20.74
CA GLY A 35 -9.91 -12.86 -20.44
C GLY A 35 -11.09 -13.11 -21.39
N GLY A 36 -11.91 -12.09 -21.67
CA GLY A 36 -13.02 -12.16 -22.62
C GLY A 36 -12.54 -12.47 -24.03
N ALA A 37 -11.46 -11.83 -24.49
CA ALA A 37 -10.87 -12.13 -25.79
C ALA A 37 -10.35 -13.58 -25.86
N PHE A 38 -9.69 -14.07 -24.81
CA PHE A 38 -9.28 -15.47 -24.74
C PHE A 38 -10.48 -16.42 -24.78
N TYR A 39 -11.51 -16.17 -23.97
CA TYR A 39 -12.74 -16.97 -23.95
C TYR A 39 -13.39 -17.04 -25.34
N GLU A 40 -13.63 -15.89 -25.98
CA GLU A 40 -14.24 -15.79 -27.30
C GLU A 40 -13.42 -16.48 -28.41
N MET A 41 -12.10 -16.48 -28.30
CA MET A 41 -11.19 -17.19 -29.19
C MET A 41 -11.23 -18.71 -28.95
N ALA A 42 -11.23 -19.13 -27.68
CA ALA A 42 -11.23 -20.53 -27.28
C ALA A 42 -12.52 -21.25 -27.67
N ILE A 43 -13.70 -20.62 -27.45
CA ILE A 43 -14.99 -21.23 -27.83
C ILE A 43 -15.16 -21.37 -29.35
N ARG A 44 -14.41 -20.59 -30.15
CA ARG A 44 -14.39 -20.68 -31.62
C ARG A 44 -13.26 -21.56 -32.15
N ASP A 45 -12.54 -22.27 -31.28
CA ASP A 45 -11.39 -23.12 -31.61
C ASP A 45 -10.31 -22.39 -32.44
N TYR A 46 -10.08 -21.11 -32.13
CA TYR A 46 -9.15 -20.26 -32.87
C TYR A 46 -8.38 -19.34 -31.91
N LEU A 47 -7.21 -19.80 -31.46
CA LEU A 47 -6.34 -19.02 -30.58
C LEU A 47 -5.27 -18.26 -31.36
N ARG A 48 -5.23 -16.94 -31.19
CA ARG A 48 -4.16 -16.08 -31.69
C ARG A 48 -3.26 -15.64 -30.55
N ILE A 49 -2.30 -16.50 -30.25
CA ILE A 49 -1.35 -16.31 -29.14
C ILE A 49 -0.60 -14.98 -29.30
N ASP A 50 -0.21 -14.61 -30.52
CA ASP A 50 0.48 -13.34 -30.77
C ASP A 50 -0.33 -12.11 -30.35
N VAL A 51 -1.66 -12.14 -30.55
CA VAL A 51 -2.57 -11.06 -30.14
C VAL A 51 -2.70 -11.03 -28.63
N LEU A 52 -2.90 -12.20 -28.00
CA LEU A 52 -3.03 -12.34 -26.55
C LEU A 52 -1.75 -11.89 -25.83
N THR A 53 -0.58 -12.26 -26.33
CA THR A 53 0.72 -11.84 -25.77
C THR A 53 0.90 -10.33 -25.86
N ARG A 54 0.53 -9.68 -26.98
CA ARG A 54 0.62 -8.21 -27.10
C ARG A 54 -0.31 -7.52 -26.10
N ARG A 55 -1.56 -7.98 -25.98
CA ARG A 55 -2.52 -7.43 -25.01
C ARG A 55 -2.09 -7.65 -23.56
N ALA A 56 -1.53 -8.82 -23.24
CA ALA A 56 -0.96 -9.11 -21.93
C ALA A 56 0.22 -8.17 -21.62
N ALA A 57 1.08 -7.88 -22.60
CA ALA A 57 2.17 -6.93 -22.42
C ALA A 57 1.66 -5.48 -22.19
N GLU A 58 0.52 -5.09 -22.76
CA GLU A 58 -0.12 -3.80 -22.46
C GLU A 58 -0.69 -3.77 -21.04
N LEU A 59 -1.39 -4.83 -20.62
CA LEU A 59 -1.88 -4.99 -19.24
C LEU A 59 -0.72 -4.94 -18.24
N GLN A 60 0.38 -5.63 -18.52
CA GLN A 60 1.56 -5.67 -17.66
C GLN A 60 2.19 -4.29 -17.42
N ARG A 61 2.09 -3.37 -18.39
CA ARG A 61 2.58 -1.99 -18.20
C ARG A 61 1.74 -1.24 -17.16
N VAL A 62 0.41 -1.41 -17.20
CA VAL A 62 -0.51 -0.80 -16.23
C VAL A 62 -0.30 -1.41 -14.85
N ASP A 63 -0.13 -2.72 -14.78
CA ASP A 63 0.19 -3.44 -13.55
C ASP A 63 1.51 -2.94 -12.92
N ALA A 64 2.55 -2.78 -13.73
CA ALA A 64 3.84 -2.25 -13.26
C ALA A 64 3.73 -0.80 -12.74
N GLU A 65 2.91 0.04 -13.39
CA GLU A 65 2.64 1.41 -12.92
C GLU A 65 1.85 1.42 -11.62
N LEU A 66 0.83 0.56 -11.50
CA LEU A 66 0.03 0.40 -10.29
C LEU A 66 0.93 0.00 -9.10
N LEU A 67 1.76 -1.02 -9.30
CA LEU A 67 2.71 -1.47 -8.29
C LEU A 67 3.69 -0.36 -7.86
N ALA A 68 4.16 0.46 -8.80
CA ALA A 68 5.04 1.57 -8.49
C ALA A 68 4.35 2.62 -7.59
N VAL A 69 3.09 2.95 -7.88
CA VAL A 69 2.30 3.89 -7.08
C VAL A 69 1.98 3.32 -5.70
N GLU A 70 1.59 2.05 -5.63
CA GLU A 70 1.34 1.36 -4.35
C GLU A 70 2.60 1.35 -3.48
N ARG A 71 3.77 1.10 -4.08
CA ARG A 71 5.05 1.14 -3.37
C ARG A 71 5.37 2.53 -2.81
N LEU A 72 5.08 3.59 -3.56
CA LEU A 72 5.26 4.97 -3.08
C LEU A 72 4.34 5.26 -1.89
N LEU A 73 3.08 4.85 -1.97
CA LEU A 73 2.11 5.00 -0.88
C LEU A 73 2.51 4.19 0.37
N GLU A 74 3.09 2.99 0.20
CA GLU A 74 3.64 2.22 1.32
C GLU A 74 4.78 2.96 2.01
N LEU A 75 5.73 3.50 1.24
CA LEU A 75 6.86 4.28 1.78
C LEU A 75 6.37 5.52 2.54
N GLU A 76 5.39 6.27 1.99
CA GLU A 76 4.79 7.41 2.70
C GLU A 76 4.13 7.02 4.03
N ARG A 77 3.51 5.83 4.10
CA ARG A 77 2.86 5.32 5.31
C ARG A 77 3.85 4.82 6.34
N GLU A 78 4.94 4.20 5.90
CA GLU A 78 6.05 3.78 6.76
C GLU A 78 6.78 4.99 7.35
N ASP A 79 6.80 6.12 6.64
CA ASP A 79 7.59 7.28 7.00
C ASP A 79 7.04 8.14 8.16
N ALA A 80 5.77 8.04 8.61
CA ALA A 80 5.33 8.97 9.68
C ALA A 80 4.10 8.60 10.54
N ALA A 81 4.33 8.52 11.87
CA ALA A 81 3.34 8.94 12.87
C ALA A 81 3.83 9.95 13.91
N GLY A 82 5.14 10.09 14.07
CA GLY A 82 5.70 11.07 14.97
C GLY A 82 6.97 10.55 15.63
N LEU A 83 7.39 11.24 16.67
CA LEU A 83 8.59 10.91 17.44
C LEU A 83 8.17 10.31 18.79
N CYS A 84 8.84 9.25 19.20
CA CYS A 84 8.62 8.63 20.49
C CYS A 84 8.84 9.68 21.59
N PRO A 85 7.85 9.93 22.47
CA PRO A 85 7.98 10.95 23.51
C PRO A 85 9.08 10.64 24.53
N SER A 86 9.53 9.38 24.62
CA SER A 86 10.52 8.95 25.60
C SER A 86 11.97 8.95 25.10
N CYS A 87 12.22 8.64 23.84
CA CYS A 87 13.59 8.54 23.31
C CYS A 87 13.82 9.35 22.02
N GLY A 88 12.75 9.94 21.46
CA GLY A 88 12.82 10.73 20.23
C GLY A 88 12.91 9.92 18.94
N ALA A 89 12.90 8.59 18.98
CA ALA A 89 12.94 7.77 17.77
C ALA A 89 11.65 7.93 16.94
N PRO A 90 11.72 8.11 15.61
CA PRO A 90 10.55 8.15 14.76
C PRO A 90 9.84 6.81 14.78
N PHE A 91 8.53 6.84 14.67
CA PHE A 91 7.72 5.64 14.63
C PHE A 91 6.66 5.74 13.54
N ALA A 92 6.43 4.62 12.85
CA ALA A 92 5.37 4.50 11.87
C ALA A 92 4.01 4.50 12.55
N ALA A 93 2.98 4.95 11.86
CA ALA A 93 1.63 4.92 12.41
C ALA A 93 1.20 3.53 12.89
N GLY A 94 0.52 3.49 14.04
CA GLY A 94 -0.09 2.27 14.56
C GLY A 94 0.83 1.36 15.38
N VAL A 95 2.10 1.71 15.57
CA VAL A 95 2.96 0.97 16.49
C VAL A 95 2.61 1.31 17.95
N ARG A 96 2.32 0.29 18.76
CA ARG A 96 1.91 0.47 20.17
C ARG A 96 3.09 0.74 21.10
N PHE A 97 4.25 0.21 20.74
CA PHE A 97 5.49 0.33 21.47
C PHE A 97 6.57 0.84 20.54
N CYS A 98 7.48 1.64 21.09
CA CYS A 98 8.63 2.12 20.36
C CYS A 98 9.55 0.94 20.05
N ALA A 99 9.84 0.71 18.76
CA ALA A 99 10.77 -0.32 18.34
C ALA A 99 12.22 -0.11 18.86
N GLN A 100 12.53 1.11 19.34
CA GLN A 100 13.88 1.47 19.81
C GLN A 100 14.03 1.29 21.34
N CYS A 101 13.11 1.86 22.13
CA CYS A 101 13.22 1.83 23.60
C CYS A 101 12.13 1.01 24.30
N GLY A 102 11.19 0.41 23.55
CA GLY A 102 10.10 -0.40 24.09
C GLY A 102 9.00 0.40 24.79
N ASN A 103 9.13 1.72 24.93
CA ASN A 103 8.15 2.52 25.63
C ASN A 103 6.83 2.59 24.85
N PRO A 104 5.68 2.54 25.53
CA PRO A 104 4.41 2.63 24.86
C PRO A 104 4.27 4.01 24.20
N LEU A 105 3.90 4.00 22.92
CA LEU A 105 3.70 5.20 22.10
C LEU A 105 2.25 5.70 22.14
N VAL A 106 1.37 4.84 22.64
CA VAL A 106 -0.03 5.13 22.91
C VAL A 106 -0.33 4.77 24.35
N PRO A 107 -1.27 5.47 25.02
CA PRO A 107 -1.75 5.05 26.33
C PRO A 107 -2.25 3.60 26.25
N VAL A 108 -1.62 2.70 27.00
CA VAL A 108 -2.08 1.32 27.12
C VAL A 108 -3.20 1.33 28.15
N GLU A 109 -4.46 1.34 27.70
CA GLU A 109 -5.56 0.98 28.59
C GLU A 109 -5.43 -0.50 28.93
N VAL A 110 -5.07 -0.78 30.18
CA VAL A 110 -5.08 -2.12 30.76
C VAL A 110 -6.52 -2.43 31.17
N PRO A 111 -7.24 -3.36 30.52
CA PRO A 111 -8.55 -3.75 31.01
C PRO A 111 -8.34 -4.62 32.25
N GLY A 112 -8.72 -4.10 33.41
CA GLY A 112 -9.00 -4.90 34.61
C GLY A 112 -7.84 -5.03 35.60
N ALA A 113 -7.53 -3.95 36.33
CA ALA A 113 -7.03 -4.07 37.68
C ALA A 113 -8.24 -4.33 38.62
N GLN A 114 -8.40 -5.55 39.12
CA GLN A 114 -9.18 -5.75 40.35
C GLN A 114 -8.24 -5.46 41.53
N PRO A 115 -8.61 -4.58 42.49
CA PRO A 115 -7.79 -4.34 43.66
C PRO A 115 -7.85 -5.55 44.60
N GLY A 116 -6.71 -5.84 45.21
CA GLY A 116 -6.44 -7.09 45.89
C GLY A 116 -7.27 -7.37 47.14
N VAL A 117 -7.30 -8.65 47.49
CA VAL A 117 -7.52 -9.12 48.85
C VAL A 117 -6.20 -9.76 49.28
N ALA A 118 -5.53 -9.13 50.25
CA ALA A 118 -4.37 -9.65 50.96
C ALA A 118 -4.86 -10.62 52.08
N PRO A 119 -3.96 -11.43 52.67
CA PRO A 119 -4.25 -12.78 53.17
C PRO A 119 -5.24 -12.89 54.34
#